data_AF-A0A351YD43-F1
#
_entry.id   AF-A0A351YD43-F1
#
_cell.length_a   1.000
_cell.length_b   1.000
_cell.length_c   1.000
_cell.angle_alpha   90.00
_cell.angle_beta   90.00
_cell.angle_gamma   90.00
#
_symmetry.space_group_name_H-M   'P 1'
#
loop_
_entity.id
_entity.type
_entity.pdbx_description
1 polymer ?
#
loop_
_entity_poly.entity_id
_entity_poly.type
_entity_poly.pdbx_seq_one_letter_code
_entity_poly.pdbx_strand_id
1 'polypeptide(L)'
;MGKILYRIYQVCIALPILLVLTLLTAIVTIIGSFVGSAHFWGYYPGKIWSQLICRILLLPIKVNNNQQVKTNQSYIFVANHQGAF
;
A
#
# COMPACT_ATOMS: atom_id res chain seq x y z
N MET A 1 -19.47 -0.89 -20.77
CA MET A 1 -18.40 0.03 -21.23
C MET A 1 -17.36 0.34 -20.15
N GLY A 2 -17.72 0.97 -19.03
CA GLY A 2 -16.73 1.43 -18.01
C GLY A 2 -15.85 0.35 -17.38
N LYS A 3 -16.39 -0.85 -17.10
CA LYS A 3 -15.61 -1.97 -16.54
C LYS A 3 -14.49 -2.48 -17.46
N ILE A 4 -14.71 -2.46 -18.77
CA ILE A 4 -13.71 -2.93 -19.76
C ILE A 4 -12.60 -1.89 -19.89
N LEU A 5 -12.96 -0.60 -19.97
CA LEU A 5 -11.99 0.49 -19.99
C LEU A 5 -11.10 0.48 -18.74
N TYR A 6 -11.71 0.26 -17.58
CA TYR A 6 -10.96 0.13 -16.32
C TYR A 6 -10.02 -1.08 -16.32
N ARG A 7 -10.43 -2.25 -16.85
CA ARG A 7 -9.53 -3.41 -16.99
C ARG A 7 -8.36 -3.15 -17.94
N ILE A 8 -8.60 -2.47 -19.06
CA ILE A 8 -7.53 -2.07 -19.99
C ILE A 8 -6.55 -1.14 -19.28
N TYR A 9 -7.06 -0.14 -18.54
CA TYR A 9 -6.24 0.72 -17.69
C TYR A 9 -5.43 -0.09 -16.66
N GLN A 10 -6.06 -1.06 -15.97
CA GLN A 10 -5.39 -1.90 -14.99
C GLN A 10 -4.21 -2.68 -15.60
N VAL A 11 -4.38 -3.26 -16.78
CA VAL A 11 -3.34 -4.10 -17.41
C VAL A 11 -2.28 -3.27 -18.13
N CYS A 12 -2.68 -2.30 -18.95
CA CYS A 12 -1.75 -1.57 -19.81
C CYS A 12 -1.03 -0.42 -19.09
N ILE A 13 -1.60 0.10 -18.00
CA ILE A 13 -1.09 1.30 -17.33
C ILE A 13 -0.79 1.02 -15.85
N ALA A 14 -1.76 0.56 -15.07
CA ALA A 14 -1.55 0.37 -13.64
C ALA A 14 -0.52 -0.72 -13.34
N LEU A 15 -0.67 -1.92 -13.93
CA LEU A 15 0.22 -3.06 -13.70
C LEU A 15 1.70 -2.75 -13.94
N PRO A 16 2.14 -2.18 -15.09
CA PRO A 16 3.55 -1.87 -15.29
C PRO A 16 4.08 -0.85 -14.27
N ILE A 17 3.29 0.18 -13.93
CA ILE A 17 3.68 1.15 -12.89
C ILE A 17 3.81 0.46 -11.53
N LEU A 18 2.88 -0.42 -11.17
CA LEU A 18 2.89 -1.13 -9.89
C LEU A 18 4.06 -2.10 -9.78
N LEU A 19 4.47 -2.75 -10.87
CA LEU A 19 5.66 -3.60 -10.88
C LEU A 19 6.94 -2.80 -10.59
N VAL A 20 7.13 -1.67 -11.27
CA VAL A 20 8.28 -0.79 -11.04
C VAL A 20 8.23 -0.25 -9.61
N LEU A 21 7.06 0.22 -9.15
CA LEU A 21 6.88 0.72 -7.79
C LEU A 21 7.23 -0.35 -6.74
N THR A 22 6.79 -1.59 -6.95
CA THR A 22 7.08 -2.71 -6.03
C THR A 22 8.57 -3.02 -6.00
N LEU A 23 9.25 -3.04 -7.15
CA LEU A 23 10.69 -3.24 -7.21
C LEU A 23 11.44 -2.12 -6.48
N LEU A 24 11.08 -0.86 -6.71
CA LEU A 24 11.66 0.28 -6.02
C LEU A 24 11.44 0.20 -4.50
N THR A 25 10.21 -0.09 -4.06
CA THR A 25 9.90 -0.27 -2.64
C THR A 25 10.73 -1.39 -2.02
N ALA A 26 10.89 -2.53 -2.71
CA ALA A 26 11.70 -3.64 -2.22
C ALA A 26 13.18 -3.24 -2.08
N ILE A 27 13.76 -2.63 -3.11
CA ILE A 27 15.17 -2.19 -3.10
C ILE A 27 15.40 -1.15 -1.99
N VAL A 28 14.54 -0.15 -1.87
CA VAL A 28 14.63 0.90 -0.83
C VAL A 28 14.49 0.30 0.56
N THR A 29 13.55 -0.63 0.75
CA THR A 29 13.37 -1.33 2.04
C THR A 29 14.62 -2.14 2.40
N ILE A 30 15.17 -2.89 1.44
CA ILE A 30 16.35 -3.74 1.65
C ILE A 30 17.57 -2.88 2.00
N ILE A 31 17.93 -1.94 1.11
CA ILE A 31 19.10 -1.06 1.32
C ILE A 31 18.94 -0.23 2.59
N GLY A 32 17.76 0.35 2.80
CA GLY A 32 17.47 1.14 3.98
C GLY A 32 17.57 0.34 5.28
N SER A 33 17.08 -0.90 5.29
CA SER A 33 17.17 -1.78 6.47
C SER A 33 18.59 -2.26 6.75
N PHE A 34 19.45 -2.37 5.72
CA PHE A 34 20.88 -2.65 5.92
C PHE A 34 21.63 -1.45 6.50
N VAL A 35 21.32 -0.23 6.05
CA VAL A 35 22.05 0.98 6.41
C VAL A 35 21.50 1.64 7.69
N GLY A 36 20.24 1.40 8.02
CA GLY A 36 19.55 2.07 9.12
C GLY A 36 18.57 1.18 9.87
N SER A 37 17.60 1.79 10.54
CA SER A 37 16.61 1.07 11.36
C SER A 37 15.66 0.24 10.50
N ALA A 38 15.73 -1.09 10.63
CA ALA A 38 14.79 -2.02 10.00
C ALA A 38 13.33 -1.75 10.41
N HIS A 39 13.08 -1.15 11.58
CA HIS A 39 11.73 -0.77 12.00
C HIS A 39 11.17 0.37 11.13
N PHE A 40 11.98 1.38 10.87
CA PHE A 40 11.58 2.50 10.01
C PHE A 40 11.46 2.05 8.54
N TRP A 41 12.50 1.41 8.03
CA TRP A 41 12.56 1.02 6.61
C TRP A 41 11.67 -0.16 6.26
N GLY A 42 11.32 -1.02 7.22
CA GLY A 42 10.28 -2.03 7.02
C GLY A 42 8.86 -1.46 7.01
N TYR A 43 8.62 -0.35 7.71
CA TYR A 43 7.28 0.21 7.88
C TYR A 43 6.91 1.26 6.82
N TYR A 44 7.72 2.31 6.67
CA TYR A 44 7.35 3.49 5.88
C TYR A 44 7.29 3.24 4.37
N PRO A 45 8.28 2.56 3.74
CA PRO A 45 8.20 2.23 2.32
C PRO A 45 6.95 1.42 1.98
N GLY A 46 6.61 0.40 2.77
CA GLY A 46 5.40 -0.41 2.59
C GLY A 46 4.11 0.41 2.78
N LYS A 47 4.07 1.31 3.77
CA LYS A 47 2.96 2.25 3.97
C LYS A 47 2.75 3.18 2.78
N ILE A 48 3.82 3.72 2.20
CA ILE A 48 3.74 4.60 1.02
C ILE A 48 3.29 3.80 -0.21
N TRP A 49 3.87 2.62 -0.41
CA TRP A 49 3.51 1.70 -1.48
C TRP A 49 2.01 1.36 -1.47
N SER A 50 1.44 1.02 -0.31
CA SER A 50 0.02 0.68 -0.20
C SER A 50 -0.90 1.87 -0.54
N GLN A 51 -0.55 3.08 -0.09
CA GLN A 51 -1.27 4.30 -0.44
C GLN A 51 -1.23 4.59 -1.94
N LEU A 52 -0.06 4.39 -2.56
CA LEU A 52 0.13 4.60 -4.01
C LEU A 52 -0.63 3.55 -4.83
N ILE A 53 -0.64 2.28 -4.43
CA ILE A 53 -1.48 1.25 -5.06
C ILE A 53 -2.93 1.68 -5.13
N CYS A 54 -3.46 2.14 -4.00
CA CYS A 54 -4.85 2.53 -3.92
C CYS A 54 -5.17 3.71 -4.85
N ARG A 55 -4.26 4.68 -4.96
CA ARG A 55 -4.39 5.83 -5.87
C ARG A 55 -4.26 5.43 -7.33
N ILE A 56 -3.28 4.60 -7.69
CA ILE A 56 -3.04 4.14 -9.06
C ILE A 56 -4.20 3.25 -9.52
N LEU A 57 -4.78 2.44 -8.64
CA LEU A 57 -5.98 1.67 -8.95
C LEU A 57 -7.27 2.49 -8.87
N LEU A 58 -7.19 3.80 -8.63
CA LEU A 58 -8.36 4.70 -8.54
C LEU A 58 -9.40 4.21 -7.52
N LEU A 59 -8.94 3.58 -6.43
CA LEU A 59 -9.82 3.07 -5.37
C LEU A 59 -10.28 4.24 -4.48
N PRO A 60 -11.60 4.47 -4.35
CA PRO A 60 -12.11 5.53 -3.49
C PRO A 60 -12.04 5.09 -2.03
N ILE A 61 -10.92 5.39 -1.37
CA ILE A 61 -10.69 5.01 0.03
C ILE A 61 -11.02 6.17 0.94
N LYS A 62 -11.85 5.89 1.95
CA LYS A 62 -12.11 6.78 3.08
C LYS A 62 -11.69 6.07 4.35
N VAL A 63 -10.74 6.66 5.06
CA VAL A 63 -10.31 6.16 6.38
C VAL A 63 -11.03 6.98 7.44
N ASN A 64 -11.88 6.31 8.23
CA ASN A 64 -12.48 6.92 9.41
C ASN A 64 -11.59 6.55 10.60
N ASN A 65 -10.81 7.52 11.09
CA ASN A 65 -9.91 7.29 12.22
C ASN A 65 -10.72 7.05 13.50
N ASN A 66 -10.41 5.97 14.22
CA ASN A 66 -10.93 5.77 15.55
C ASN A 66 -10.11 6.61 16.54
N GLN A 67 -10.73 7.65 17.11
CA GLN A 67 -10.10 8.57 18.07
C GLN A 67 -9.67 7.88 19.38
N GLN A 68 -10.12 6.64 19.64
CA GLN A 68 -9.76 5.86 20.81
C GLN A 68 -8.42 5.11 20.68
N VAL A 69 -7.82 5.08 19.48
CA VAL A 69 -6.51 4.45 19.26
C VAL A 69 -5.42 5.33 19.87
N LYS A 70 -4.73 4.83 20.89
CA LYS A 70 -3.69 5.54 21.65
C LYS A 70 -2.30 5.14 21.18
N THR A 71 -1.40 6.12 21.10
CA THR A 71 0.03 5.87 20.93
C THR A 71 0.56 5.14 22.17
N ASN A 72 1.42 4.13 21.98
CA ASN A 72 2.02 3.29 23.03
C ASN A 72 1.08 2.23 23.67
N GLN A 73 0.05 1.80 22.94
CA GLN A 73 -0.78 0.67 23.32
C GLN A 73 -0.80 -0.36 22.18
N SER A 74 -0.66 -1.64 22.54
CA SER A 74 -0.77 -2.74 21.59
C SER A 74 -2.24 -3.01 21.26
N TYR A 75 -2.54 -3.19 19.97
CA TYR A 75 -3.86 -3.51 19.47
C TYR A 75 -3.81 -4.71 18.54
N ILE A 76 -4.89 -5.49 18.51
CA ILE A 76 -5.15 -6.48 17.48
C ILE A 76 -6.21 -5.87 16.57
N PHE A 77 -5.83 -5.53 15.33
CA PHE A 77 -6.77 -5.07 14.33
C PHE A 77 -7.40 -6.29 13.66
N VAL A 78 -8.73 -6.40 13.73
CA VAL A 78 -9.49 -7.49 13.10
C VAL A 78 -10.14 -6.93 11.84
N ALA A 79 -9.57 -7.25 10.69
CA ALA A 79 -10.11 -6.89 9.39
C ALA A 79 -10.99 -8.04 8.84
N ASN A 80 -12.10 -7.69 8.20
CA ASN A 80 -12.93 -8.63 7.45
C ASN A 80 -12.30 -8.93 6.08
N HIS A 81 -12.34 -10.19 5.63
CA HIS A 81 -11.81 -10.60 4.32
C HIS A 81 -12.91 -10.62 3.24
N GLN A 82 -13.42 -9.45 2.87
CA GLN A 82 -14.51 -9.31 1.87
C GLN A 82 -14.04 -8.88 0.47
N GLY A 83 -12.73 -8.68 0.27
CA GLY A 83 -12.15 -8.21 -0.97
C GLY A 83 -10.95 -9.03 -1.42
N ALA A 84 -10.35 -8.61 -2.54
CA ALA A 84 -9.10 -9.15 -3.06
C ALA A 84 -7.86 -8.54 -2.38
N PHE A 85 -8.05 -7.68 -1.39
CA PHE A 85 -7.04 -6.93 -0.65
C PHE A 85 -7.28 -7.08 0.85
#